data_AF-A0A935AXU3-F1
#
_entry.id   AF-A0A935AXU3-F1
#
_cell.length_a   1.000
_cell.length_b   1.000
_cell.length_c   1.000
_cell.angle_alpha   90.00
_cell.angle_beta   90.00
_cell.angle_gamma   90.00
#
_symmetry.space_group_name_H-M   'P 1'
#
loop_
_entity.id
_entity.type
_entity.pdbx_description
1 polymer ?
#
loop_
_entity_poly.entity_id
_entity_poly.type
_entity_poly.pdbx_seq_one_letter_code
_entity_poly.pdbx_strand_id
1 'polypeptide(L)'
;MPPTSCSSRETTSPTPSSTSSSGPVCWSGRSSGSACGSPSGPPPRTKDLADGAFDPSRIRTAVDHAVAAIEICDSRVADWDISIGDTVADNASAGAYVLGTQRRTLAEFEPADVHMTMRVDGVEVSSGTGAACLGGPLVALAWLARQAYELGDPLRAGQVVLSGALGPMRPVTPGAVVTADISELGSVTVTFSDDDEGSSS
;
A
#
# COMPACT_ATOMS: atom_id res chain seq x y z
N MET A 1 -8.77 -48.95 -45.25
CA MET A 1 -8.67 -48.00 -44.13
C MET A 1 -7.21 -47.56 -44.02
N PRO A 2 -6.86 -46.30 -44.29
CA PRO A 2 -5.55 -45.74 -43.93
C PRO A 2 -5.62 -45.10 -42.53
N PRO A 3 -4.49 -45.00 -41.79
CA PRO A 3 -4.45 -44.22 -40.56
C PRO A 3 -4.26 -42.72 -40.87
N THR A 4 -5.07 -41.90 -40.22
CA THR A 4 -5.01 -40.44 -40.25
C THR A 4 -3.81 -39.94 -39.44
N SER A 5 -2.90 -39.22 -40.10
CA SER A 5 -1.81 -38.45 -39.46
C SER A 5 -2.40 -37.16 -38.86
N CYS A 6 -2.16 -36.91 -37.57
CA CYS A 6 -2.46 -35.65 -36.91
C CYS A 6 -1.14 -34.92 -36.63
N SER A 7 -0.92 -33.81 -37.34
CA SER A 7 0.23 -32.92 -37.20
C SER A 7 0.19 -32.18 -35.86
N SER A 8 1.27 -32.28 -35.08
CA SER A 8 1.50 -31.51 -33.86
C SER A 8 1.73 -30.03 -34.21
N ARG A 9 0.81 -29.16 -33.80
CA ARG A 9 1.09 -27.72 -33.68
C ARG A 9 1.87 -27.50 -32.40
N GLU A 10 3.09 -27.00 -32.53
CA GLU A 10 3.76 -26.25 -31.47
C GLU A 10 2.91 -25.02 -31.16
N THR A 11 2.27 -25.01 -30.00
CA THR A 11 1.77 -23.80 -29.38
C THR A 11 2.92 -23.23 -28.56
N THR A 12 3.56 -22.19 -29.10
CA THR A 12 4.37 -21.27 -28.31
C THR A 12 3.54 -20.75 -27.14
N SER A 13 3.90 -21.17 -25.93
CA SER A 13 3.36 -20.63 -24.69
C SER A 13 3.62 -19.12 -24.64
N PRO A 14 2.63 -18.26 -24.34
CA PRO A 14 2.92 -16.88 -24.02
C PRO A 14 3.71 -16.84 -22.71
N THR A 15 4.84 -16.14 -22.73
CA THR A 15 5.61 -15.78 -21.54
C THR A 15 4.68 -15.04 -20.58
N PRO A 16 4.58 -15.42 -19.29
CA PRO A 16 3.80 -14.66 -18.33
C PRO A 16 4.47 -13.30 -18.15
N SER A 17 3.86 -12.23 -18.67
CA SER A 17 4.24 -10.87 -18.31
C SER A 17 3.87 -10.67 -16.85
N SER A 18 4.85 -10.65 -15.95
CA SER A 18 4.67 -10.31 -14.55
C SER A 18 4.13 -8.88 -14.47
N THR A 19 2.81 -8.76 -14.40
CA THR A 19 2.16 -7.46 -14.40
C THR A 19 1.89 -7.12 -12.95
N SER A 20 2.84 -6.42 -12.31
CA SER A 20 2.58 -5.85 -10.99
C SER A 20 1.61 -4.68 -11.13
N SER A 21 0.74 -4.49 -10.15
CA SER A 21 -0.15 -3.34 -10.10
C SER A 21 0.25 -2.44 -8.95
N SER A 22 0.22 -1.13 -9.13
CA SER A 22 0.51 -0.17 -8.06
C SER A 22 -0.73 0.63 -7.73
N GLY A 23 -0.95 0.82 -6.44
CA GLY A 23 -2.04 1.58 -5.85
C GLY A 23 -1.49 2.74 -5.01
N PRO A 24 -2.03 3.95 -5.14
CA PRO A 24 -1.71 5.05 -4.25
C PRO A 24 -2.45 4.87 -2.92
N VAL A 25 -1.73 4.98 -1.80
CA VAL A 25 -2.26 4.73 -0.45
C VAL A 25 -1.95 5.92 0.45
N CYS A 26 -2.91 6.34 1.27
CA CYS A 26 -2.63 7.21 2.40
C CYS A 26 -2.05 6.40 3.55
N TRP A 27 -1.09 6.97 4.27
CA TRP A 27 -0.44 6.28 5.36
C TRP A 27 -0.50 7.04 6.68
N SER A 28 -0.48 6.26 7.76
CA SER A 28 -0.22 6.73 9.11
C SER A 28 0.92 5.93 9.76
N GLY A 29 1.93 6.64 10.23
CA GLY A 29 3.03 6.08 11.00
C GLY A 29 2.86 6.32 12.47
N ARG A 30 3.36 5.37 13.24
CA ARG A 30 3.74 5.60 14.63
C ARG A 30 5.24 5.60 14.68
N SER A 31 5.86 6.65 15.21
CA SER A 31 7.24 6.52 15.69
C SER A 31 7.22 6.40 17.21
N SER A 32 7.81 5.34 17.73
CA SER A 32 8.42 5.32 19.07
C SER A 32 9.93 5.33 18.85
N GLY A 33 10.48 6.52 18.63
CA GLY A 33 11.93 6.68 18.59
C GLY A 33 12.50 6.43 19.98
N SER A 34 13.10 5.27 20.21
CA SER A 34 13.96 5.04 21.37
C SER A 34 15.27 5.79 21.14
N ALA A 35 15.34 7.03 21.62
CA ALA A 35 16.62 7.71 21.75
C ALA A 35 17.34 7.13 22.97
N CYS A 36 18.50 6.49 22.75
CA CYS A 36 19.44 6.18 23.81
C CYS A 36 19.96 7.51 24.38
N GLY A 37 19.29 8.02 25.41
CA GLY A 37 19.58 9.28 26.07
C GLY A 37 18.56 9.49 27.18
N SER A 38 19.02 9.86 28.37
CA SER A 38 18.19 10.04 29.57
C SER A 38 16.91 10.84 29.27
N PRO A 39 15.71 10.35 29.62
CA PRO A 39 14.46 10.95 29.17
C PRO A 39 14.14 12.19 30.01
N SER A 40 14.46 13.37 29.48
CA SER A 40 13.95 14.66 29.98
C SER A 40 12.93 15.31 29.03
N GLY A 41 12.42 14.55 28.05
CA GLY A 41 11.38 15.01 27.12
C GLY A 41 9.96 14.56 27.53
N PRO A 42 8.90 15.17 26.96
CA PRO A 42 7.54 14.68 27.14
C PRO A 42 7.42 13.22 26.67
N PRO A 43 6.54 12.41 27.27
CA PRO A 43 6.37 11.01 26.90
C PRO A 43 6.03 10.86 25.41
N PRO A 44 6.43 9.74 24.76
CA PRO A 44 6.11 9.50 23.36
C PRO A 44 4.59 9.60 23.14
N ARG A 45 4.19 10.31 22.08
CA ARG A 45 2.77 10.53 21.74
C ARG A 45 2.07 9.26 21.27
N THR A 46 2.82 8.25 20.87
CA THR A 46 2.32 6.99 20.32
C THR A 46 2.20 5.92 21.39
N LYS A 47 1.01 5.31 21.45
CA LYS A 47 0.71 4.18 22.31
C LYS A 47 0.29 3.00 21.46
N ASP A 48 0.53 1.81 22.00
CA ASP A 48 -0.02 0.57 21.48
C ASP A 48 -1.55 0.65 21.46
N LEU A 49 -2.15 0.00 20.47
CA LEU A 49 -3.59 -0.25 20.39
C LEU A 49 -3.85 -1.70 20.82
N ALA A 50 -3.51 -2.00 22.08
CA ALA A 50 -3.46 -3.35 22.62
C ALA A 50 -4.49 -3.67 23.72
N ASP A 51 -5.39 -2.73 24.02
CA ASP A 51 -6.46 -2.88 25.00
C ASP A 51 -7.55 -1.84 24.73
N GLY A 52 -8.65 -1.84 25.48
CA GLY A 52 -9.65 -0.78 25.51
C GLY A 52 -10.53 -0.61 24.26
N ALA A 53 -11.30 0.48 24.20
CA ALA A 53 -12.14 0.79 23.05
C ALA A 53 -11.32 1.38 21.89
N PHE A 54 -11.59 0.94 20.66
CA PHE A 54 -11.03 1.49 19.41
C PHE A 54 -11.89 2.65 18.89
N ASP A 55 -12.18 3.63 19.76
CA ASP A 55 -13.00 4.78 19.39
C ASP A 55 -12.22 5.78 18.51
N PRO A 56 -12.91 6.64 17.73
CA PRO A 56 -12.27 7.57 16.80
C PRO A 56 -11.22 8.48 17.43
N SER A 57 -11.46 8.98 18.65
CA SER A 57 -10.56 9.91 19.32
C SER A 57 -9.25 9.23 19.70
N ARG A 58 -9.32 7.99 20.18
CA ARG A 58 -8.15 7.19 20.49
C ARG A 58 -7.37 6.82 19.26
N ILE A 59 -8.04 6.38 18.20
CA ILE A 59 -7.37 6.03 16.94
C ILE A 59 -6.61 7.24 16.40
N ARG A 60 -7.26 8.41 16.37
CA ARG A 60 -6.66 9.67 15.91
C ARG A 60 -5.46 10.09 16.73
N THR A 61 -5.55 10.05 18.06
CA THR A 61 -4.45 10.46 18.96
C THR A 61 -3.28 9.48 18.95
N ALA A 62 -3.51 8.25 18.52
CA ALA A 62 -2.46 7.23 18.50
C ALA A 62 -1.64 7.25 17.19
N VAL A 63 -2.05 8.04 16.18
CA VAL A 63 -1.25 8.33 14.98
C VAL A 63 -0.22 9.42 15.28
N ASP A 64 1.05 9.17 14.97
CA ASP A 64 2.12 10.18 15.13
C ASP A 64 2.08 11.19 13.99
N HIS A 65 2.10 10.66 12.76
CA HIS A 65 2.08 11.44 11.54
C HIS A 65 1.61 10.59 10.36
N ALA A 66 1.34 11.25 9.25
CA ALA A 66 0.98 10.69 7.96
C ALA A 66 1.99 11.13 6.90
N VAL A 67 2.14 10.33 5.84
CA VAL A 67 2.92 10.61 4.63
C VAL A 67 2.16 10.04 3.44
N ALA A 68 2.48 10.53 2.25
CA ALA A 68 2.05 9.90 1.00
C ALA A 68 2.74 8.55 0.82
N ALA A 69 2.05 7.54 0.29
CA ALA A 69 2.64 6.23 0.00
C ALA A 69 2.15 5.66 -1.34
N ILE A 70 3.00 4.84 -1.97
CA ILE A 70 2.62 3.97 -3.09
C ILE A 70 2.79 2.53 -2.61
N GLU A 71 1.74 1.74 -2.74
CA GLU A 71 1.78 0.30 -2.56
C GLU A 71 1.94 -0.38 -3.93
N ILE A 72 2.87 -1.33 -3.99
CA ILE A 72 3.14 -2.14 -5.16
C ILE A 72 2.59 -3.52 -4.84
N CYS A 73 1.46 -3.85 -5.46
CA CYS A 73 0.77 -5.11 -5.34
C CYS A 73 1.27 -6.09 -6.41
N ASP A 74 1.45 -7.33 -5.99
CA ASP A 74 1.81 -8.44 -6.85
C ASP A 74 1.06 -9.69 -6.42
N SER A 75 0.54 -10.43 -7.40
CA SER A 75 -0.24 -11.65 -7.16
C SER A 75 0.61 -12.87 -7.43
N ARG A 76 0.72 -13.81 -6.47
CA ARG A 76 1.29 -15.14 -6.73
C ARG A 76 0.30 -16.10 -7.39
N VAL A 77 -0.96 -15.69 -7.54
CA VAL A 77 -1.97 -16.42 -8.31
C VAL A 77 -1.89 -15.99 -9.77
N ALA A 78 -1.87 -16.98 -10.67
CA ALA A 78 -1.77 -16.77 -12.11
C ALA A 78 -2.90 -15.88 -12.63
N ASP A 79 -2.56 -15.02 -13.59
CA ASP A 79 -3.48 -14.14 -14.32
C ASP A 79 -4.34 -13.21 -13.44
N TRP A 80 -3.96 -13.00 -12.18
CA TRP A 80 -4.76 -12.25 -11.19
C TRP A 80 -6.17 -12.82 -11.00
N ASP A 81 -6.40 -14.11 -11.29
CA ASP A 81 -7.68 -14.80 -11.04
C ASP A 81 -7.84 -15.12 -9.54
N ILE A 82 -8.02 -14.06 -8.75
CA ILE A 82 -8.02 -14.11 -7.28
C ILE A 82 -9.43 -14.02 -6.72
N SER A 83 -9.77 -14.92 -5.81
CA SER A 83 -10.87 -14.73 -4.86
C SER A 83 -10.38 -13.99 -3.62
N ILE A 84 -11.30 -13.53 -2.77
CA ILE A 84 -10.93 -12.92 -1.48
C ILE A 84 -10.11 -13.86 -0.59
N GLY A 85 -10.38 -15.17 -0.64
CA GLY A 85 -9.62 -16.17 0.11
C GLY A 85 -8.18 -16.25 -0.39
N ASP A 86 -7.99 -16.18 -1.71
CA ASP A 86 -6.67 -16.18 -2.33
C ASP A 86 -5.89 -14.91 -1.99
N THR A 87 -6.54 -13.74 -2.03
CA THR A 87 -5.92 -12.48 -1.61
C THR A 87 -5.45 -12.55 -0.14
N VAL A 88 -6.27 -13.12 0.76
CA VAL A 88 -5.87 -13.29 2.17
C VAL A 88 -4.68 -14.24 2.30
N ALA A 89 -4.72 -15.38 1.60
CA ALA A 89 -3.64 -16.36 1.61
C ALA A 89 -2.34 -15.80 1.01
N ASP A 90 -2.46 -14.89 0.03
CA ASP A 90 -1.38 -14.23 -0.67
C ASP A 90 -0.91 -12.93 0.03
N ASN A 91 -1.07 -12.84 1.35
CA ASN A 91 -0.65 -11.68 2.13
C ASN A 91 -1.21 -10.35 1.57
N ALA A 92 -2.50 -10.34 1.24
CA ALA A 92 -3.21 -9.24 0.60
C ALA A 92 -2.63 -8.80 -0.76
N SER A 93 -1.97 -9.71 -1.48
CA SER A 93 -1.22 -9.42 -2.72
C SER A 93 -0.16 -8.33 -2.52
N ALA A 94 0.40 -8.22 -1.31
CA ALA A 94 1.44 -7.25 -1.01
C ALA A 94 2.77 -7.65 -1.65
N GLY A 95 3.39 -6.71 -2.37
CA GLY A 95 4.74 -6.82 -2.92
C GLY A 95 5.72 -5.92 -2.17
N ALA A 96 5.58 -4.61 -2.33
CA ALA A 96 6.43 -3.59 -1.71
C ALA A 96 5.66 -2.28 -1.48
N TYR A 97 6.28 -1.32 -0.79
CA TYR A 97 5.74 0.03 -0.68
C TYR A 97 6.85 1.08 -0.65
N VAL A 98 6.51 2.29 -1.06
CA VAL A 98 7.39 3.46 -1.02
C VAL A 98 6.72 4.57 -0.21
N LEU A 99 7.47 5.17 0.71
CA LEU A 99 7.00 6.25 1.56
C LEU A 99 7.56 7.59 1.09
N GLY A 100 6.69 8.59 1.01
CA GLY A 100 7.07 9.98 0.89
C GLY A 100 7.79 10.49 2.13
N THR A 101 8.51 11.60 1.98
CA THR A 101 9.33 12.17 3.05
C THR A 101 8.61 13.24 3.86
N GLN A 102 7.52 13.81 3.32
CA GLN A 102 6.76 14.87 3.96
C GLN A 102 5.80 14.32 5.02
N ARG A 103 6.18 14.52 6.28
CA ARG A 103 5.40 14.12 7.46
C ARG A 103 4.41 15.20 7.84
N ARG A 104 3.15 14.82 8.03
CA ARG A 104 2.07 15.70 8.53
C ARG A 104 1.37 15.09 9.73
N THR A 105 1.13 15.89 10.75
CA THR A 105 0.29 15.48 11.87
C THR A 105 -1.18 15.59 11.49
N LEU A 106 -2.05 14.82 12.15
CA LEU A 106 -3.50 14.90 11.91
C LEU A 106 -4.14 16.21 12.38
N ALA A 107 -3.39 17.09 13.05
CA ALA A 107 -3.85 18.44 13.38
C ALA A 107 -3.82 19.38 12.16
N GLU A 108 -3.05 19.03 11.13
CA GLU A 108 -2.83 19.87 9.95
C GLU A 108 -3.85 19.60 8.83
N PHE A 109 -4.50 18.44 8.83
CA PHE A 109 -5.42 18.03 7.76
C PHE A 109 -6.38 16.94 8.24
N GLU A 110 -7.44 16.70 7.47
CA GLU A 110 -8.37 15.58 7.68
C GLU A 110 -8.10 14.48 6.64
N PRO A 111 -7.68 13.26 7.06
CA PRO A 111 -7.34 12.19 6.13
C PRO A 111 -8.43 11.77 5.16
N ALA A 112 -9.71 11.93 5.50
CA ALA A 112 -10.81 11.61 4.59
C ALA A 112 -10.93 12.61 3.42
N ASP A 113 -10.48 13.84 3.61
CA ASP A 113 -10.67 14.95 2.66
C ASP A 113 -9.51 15.14 1.68
N VAL A 114 -8.41 14.39 1.87
CA VAL A 114 -7.26 14.48 0.98
C VAL A 114 -7.63 14.08 -0.45
N HIS A 115 -7.04 14.77 -1.42
CA HIS A 115 -7.18 14.47 -2.84
C HIS A 115 -5.89 13.85 -3.37
N MET A 116 -6.02 12.83 -4.22
CA MET A 116 -4.91 12.12 -4.82
C MET A 116 -5.01 12.12 -6.34
N THR A 117 -3.87 12.34 -7.00
CA THR A 117 -3.65 12.02 -8.42
C THR A 117 -2.41 11.15 -8.58
N MET A 118 -2.51 10.07 -9.36
CA MET A 118 -1.40 9.19 -9.70
C MET A 118 -1.12 9.26 -11.20
N ARG A 119 0.16 9.46 -11.52
CA ARG A 119 0.67 9.50 -12.88
C ARG A 119 1.65 8.38 -13.13
N VAL A 120 1.60 7.81 -14.33
CA VAL A 120 2.62 6.91 -14.88
C VAL A 120 3.22 7.63 -16.07
N ASP A 121 4.54 7.84 -16.06
CA ASP A 121 5.29 8.55 -17.10
C ASP A 121 4.69 9.93 -17.44
N GLY A 122 4.25 10.64 -16.40
CA GLY A 122 3.65 11.97 -16.51
C GLY A 122 2.17 12.00 -16.94
N VAL A 123 1.58 10.86 -17.28
CA VAL A 123 0.16 10.75 -17.66
C VAL A 123 -0.67 10.36 -16.45
N GLU A 124 -1.72 11.12 -16.14
CA GLU A 124 -2.66 10.75 -15.08
C GLU A 124 -3.42 9.48 -15.44
N VAL A 125 -3.32 8.48 -14.57
CA VAL A 125 -3.96 7.18 -14.75
C VAL A 125 -4.97 6.88 -13.65
N SER A 126 -4.86 7.51 -12.48
CA SER A 126 -5.76 7.30 -11.35
C SER A 126 -5.91 8.57 -10.54
N SER A 127 -7.08 8.74 -9.92
CA SER A 127 -7.37 9.83 -9.01
C SER A 127 -8.43 9.38 -7.99
N GLY A 128 -8.51 10.09 -6.87
CA GLY A 128 -9.43 9.73 -5.81
C GLY A 128 -9.27 10.58 -4.54
N THR A 129 -9.86 10.11 -3.45
CA THR A 129 -9.90 10.84 -2.18
C THR A 129 -9.70 9.90 -0.99
N GLY A 130 -9.34 10.47 0.16
CA GLY A 130 -9.28 9.78 1.45
C GLY A 130 -10.51 8.92 1.75
N ALA A 131 -11.70 9.47 1.50
CA ALA A 131 -12.97 8.82 1.77
C ALA A 131 -13.18 7.50 0.99
N ALA A 132 -12.48 7.27 -0.12
CA ALA A 132 -12.55 6.01 -0.87
C ALA A 132 -12.06 4.80 -0.05
N CYS A 133 -11.20 5.05 0.95
CA CYS A 133 -10.64 4.06 1.84
C CYS A 133 -11.61 3.77 3.01
N LEU A 134 -12.62 2.91 2.80
CA LEU A 134 -13.61 2.51 3.82
C LEU A 134 -14.33 3.70 4.50
N GLY A 135 -14.56 4.80 3.78
CA GLY A 135 -15.13 6.03 4.33
C GLY A 135 -14.11 6.97 4.99
N GLY A 136 -12.85 6.54 5.13
CA GLY A 136 -11.72 7.37 5.54
C GLY A 136 -10.57 6.55 6.15
N PRO A 137 -9.31 6.99 6.02
CA PRO A 137 -8.13 6.26 6.53
C PRO A 137 -8.18 5.90 8.02
N LEU A 138 -8.79 6.77 8.85
CA LEU A 138 -8.93 6.51 10.29
C LEU A 138 -9.98 5.42 10.61
N VAL A 139 -10.99 5.26 9.76
CA VAL A 139 -11.98 4.17 9.87
C VAL A 139 -11.30 2.84 9.58
N ALA A 140 -10.51 2.78 8.50
CA ALA A 140 -9.72 1.61 8.16
C ALA A 140 -8.72 1.23 9.26
N LEU A 141 -8.01 2.22 9.83
CA LEU A 141 -7.10 1.99 10.96
C LEU A 141 -7.83 1.47 12.20
N ALA A 142 -9.02 1.99 12.51
CA ALA A 142 -9.82 1.52 13.64
C ALA A 142 -10.25 0.06 13.48
N TRP A 143 -10.69 -0.30 12.27
CA TRP A 143 -11.03 -1.67 11.92
C TRP A 143 -9.81 -2.60 12.05
N LEU A 144 -8.68 -2.23 11.46
CA LEU A 144 -7.46 -3.04 11.54
C LEU A 144 -6.99 -3.22 12.99
N ALA A 145 -7.00 -2.15 13.78
CA ALA A 145 -6.62 -2.22 15.19
C ALA A 145 -7.48 -3.20 15.99
N ARG A 146 -8.80 -3.20 15.75
CA ARG A 146 -9.71 -4.17 16.36
C ARG A 146 -9.39 -5.60 15.92
N GLN A 147 -9.28 -5.84 14.62
CA GLN A 147 -9.02 -7.19 14.11
C GLN A 147 -7.69 -7.74 14.61
N ALA A 148 -6.64 -6.93 14.58
CA ALA A 148 -5.30 -7.28 15.06
C ALA A 148 -5.34 -7.67 16.55
N TYR A 149 -6.05 -6.89 17.38
CA TYR A 149 -6.26 -7.21 18.79
C TYR A 149 -7.05 -8.51 19.00
N GLU A 150 -8.15 -8.72 18.28
CA GLU A 150 -8.97 -9.93 18.37
C GLU A 150 -8.21 -11.20 17.95
N LEU A 151 -7.27 -11.07 17.02
CA LEU A 151 -6.38 -12.16 16.59
C LEU A 151 -5.18 -12.39 17.53
N GLY A 152 -5.02 -11.55 18.56
CA GLY A 152 -3.96 -11.68 19.57
C GLY A 152 -2.63 -11.02 19.20
N ASP A 153 -2.57 -10.26 18.09
CA ASP A 153 -1.38 -9.52 17.67
C ASP A 153 -1.71 -8.02 17.46
N PRO A 154 -1.89 -7.26 18.54
CA PRO A 154 -2.34 -5.87 18.45
C PRO A 154 -1.28 -4.93 17.88
N LEU A 155 -1.75 -3.84 17.26
CA LEU A 155 -0.87 -2.82 16.67
C LEU A 155 0.00 -2.14 17.74
N ARG A 156 1.30 -2.06 17.46
CA ARG A 156 2.34 -1.49 18.33
C ARG A 156 2.77 -0.11 17.87
N ALA A 157 3.14 0.74 18.83
CA ALA A 157 3.83 1.99 18.52
C ALA A 157 5.12 1.69 17.74
N GLY A 158 5.39 2.43 16.67
CA GLY A 158 6.50 2.15 15.75
C GLY A 158 6.06 1.57 14.40
N GLN A 159 4.86 0.98 14.32
CA GLN A 159 4.41 0.32 13.09
C GLN A 159 3.94 1.31 12.01
N VAL A 160 4.13 0.86 10.78
CA VAL A 160 3.69 1.47 9.52
C VAL A 160 2.34 0.82 9.16
N VAL A 161 1.29 1.62 8.95
CA VAL A 161 -0.02 1.11 8.50
C VAL A 161 -0.46 1.79 7.20
N LEU A 162 -0.54 1.02 6.12
CA LEU A 162 -1.14 1.43 4.86
C LEU A 162 -2.66 1.35 5.00
N SER A 163 -3.36 2.49 4.94
CA SER A 163 -4.80 2.50 5.27
C SER A 163 -5.67 1.85 4.19
N GLY A 164 -5.16 1.79 2.95
CA GLY A 164 -5.84 1.28 1.78
C GLY A 164 -5.83 2.29 0.62
N ALA A 165 -6.19 1.81 -0.57
CA ALA A 165 -6.10 2.59 -1.79
C ALA A 165 -7.06 3.80 -1.80
N LEU A 166 -6.55 4.94 -2.25
CA LEU A 166 -7.32 6.19 -2.40
C LEU A 166 -8.06 6.28 -3.74
N GLY A 167 -7.62 5.49 -4.72
CA GLY A 167 -8.18 5.40 -6.06
C GLY A 167 -7.83 4.05 -6.69
N PRO A 168 -8.34 3.77 -7.91
CA PRO A 168 -8.10 2.51 -8.60
C PRO A 168 -6.60 2.23 -8.80
N MET A 169 -6.19 0.98 -8.53
CA MET A 169 -4.85 0.49 -8.85
C MET A 169 -4.64 0.44 -10.36
N ARG A 170 -3.40 0.61 -10.79
CA ARG A 170 -3.03 0.56 -12.22
C ARG A 170 -1.86 -0.38 -12.44
N PRO A 171 -1.84 -1.13 -13.55
CA PRO A 171 -0.69 -1.93 -13.92
C PRO A 171 0.51 -1.01 -14.17
N VAL A 172 1.70 -1.48 -13.81
CA VAL A 172 2.95 -0.78 -14.08
C VAL A 172 3.85 -1.69 -14.92
N THR A 173 4.54 -1.10 -15.89
CA THR A 173 5.49 -1.80 -16.74
C THR A 173 6.93 -1.54 -16.27
N PRO A 174 7.88 -2.43 -16.60
CA PRO A 174 9.31 -2.17 -16.41
C PRO A 174 9.72 -0.82 -16.99
N GLY A 175 10.67 -0.15 -16.34
CA GLY A 175 11.17 1.18 -16.71
C GLY A 175 10.25 2.36 -16.37
N ALA A 176 9.01 2.11 -15.96
CA ALA A 176 8.03 3.18 -15.72
C ALA A 176 8.35 4.02 -14.49
N VAL A 177 7.98 5.30 -14.54
CA VAL A 177 8.02 6.21 -13.39
C VAL A 177 6.62 6.48 -12.89
N VAL A 178 6.35 6.11 -11.64
CA VAL A 178 5.06 6.33 -10.99
C VAL A 178 5.19 7.45 -9.97
N THR A 179 4.34 8.46 -10.07
CA THR A 179 4.25 9.56 -9.09
C THR A 179 2.83 9.69 -8.58
N ALA A 180 2.66 9.72 -7.26
CA ALA A 180 1.40 10.06 -6.61
C ALA A 180 1.55 11.40 -5.89
N ASP A 181 0.69 12.35 -6.22
CA ASP A 181 0.53 13.61 -5.50
C ASP A 181 -0.69 13.49 -4.60
N ILE A 182 -0.52 13.72 -3.30
CA ILE A 182 -1.60 13.70 -2.31
C ILE A 182 -1.58 15.02 -1.56
N SER A 183 -2.63 15.84 -1.74
CA SER A 183 -2.76 17.22 -1.27
C SER A 183 -1.79 17.67 -0.16
N GLU A 184 -2.15 17.59 1.12
CA GLU A 184 -1.34 18.08 2.24
C GLU A 184 -0.10 17.21 2.51
N LEU A 185 -0.09 15.98 1.98
CA LEU A 185 0.95 14.97 2.20
C LEU A 185 2.11 15.05 1.20
N GLY A 186 2.00 15.88 0.16
CA GLY A 186 3.04 16.05 -0.85
C GLY A 186 3.06 14.91 -1.86
N SER A 187 4.22 14.72 -2.50
CA SER A 187 4.40 13.72 -3.55
C SER A 187 5.29 12.56 -3.12
N VAL A 188 5.05 11.40 -3.73
CA VAL A 188 5.91 10.22 -3.65
C VAL A 188 6.11 9.67 -5.06
N THR A 189 7.35 9.36 -5.38
CA THR A 189 7.74 8.86 -6.71
C THR A 189 8.56 7.58 -6.55
N VAL A 190 8.29 6.62 -7.44
CA VAL A 190 9.07 5.39 -7.59
C VAL A 190 9.38 5.17 -9.07
N THR A 191 10.59 4.70 -9.33
CA THR A 191 11.03 4.29 -10.67
C THR A 191 11.23 2.78 -10.65
N PHE A 192 10.58 2.08 -11.57
CA PHE A 192 10.78 0.67 -11.78
C PHE A 192 12.01 0.47 -12.67
N SER A 193 12.83 -0.52 -12.36
CA SER A 193 13.95 -0.89 -13.24
C SER A 193 13.42 -1.39 -14.58
N ASP A 194 14.24 -1.27 -15.62
CA ASP A 194 14.00 -2.01 -16.87
C ASP A 194 14.04 -3.53 -16.59
N ASP A 195 13.40 -4.31 -17.44
CA ASP A 195 13.63 -5.75 -17.44
C ASP A 195 15.06 -5.97 -17.93
N ASP A 196 15.91 -6.56 -17.09
CA ASP A 196 17.19 -7.11 -17.54
C ASP A 196 16.89 -8.25 -18.52
N GLU A 197 16.75 -7.93 -19.82
CA GLU A 197 16.94 -8.94 -20.85
C GLU A 197 18.40 -9.38 -20.73
N GLY A 198 18.59 -10.58 -20.18
CA GLY A 198 19.89 -11.15 -19.87
C GLY A 198 20.92 -10.81 -20.94
N SER A 199 21.95 -10.08 -20.53
CA SER A 199 23.16 -9.85 -21.30
C SER A 199 23.76 -11.22 -21.65
N SER A 200 23.34 -11.74 -22.79
CA SER A 200 23.96 -12.88 -23.45
C SER A 200 25.09 -12.27 -24.27
N SER A 201 26.26 -12.17 -23.63
CA SER A 201 27.55 -11.95 -24.30
C SER A 201 28.34 -13.25 -24.32
#